data_AF-A0A6J4ISE8-F1
#
_entry.id   AF-A0A6J4ISE8-F1
#
_cell.length_a   1.000
_cell.length_b   1.000
_cell.length_c   1.000
_cell.angle_alpha   90.00
_cell.angle_beta   90.00
_cell.angle_gamma   90.00
#
_symmetry.space_group_name_H-M   'P 1'
#
loop_
_entity.id
_entity.type
_entity.pdbx_description
1 polymer ?
#
loop_
_entity_poly.entity_id
_entity_poly.type
_entity_poly.pdbx_seq_one_letter_code
_entity_poly.pdbx_strand_id
1 'polypeptide(L)'
;MATRAFTGFGAGRTADEALASAKVPPSLIRVDEVAVPPGENPSKVGTFVQRVALDPAAMADVPEGLRPTVESAAARLAESPHLVLAISMAGTPAGDKMLARLGPADEQAVPWLLFGLVPDGTDR
;
A
#
# COMPACT_ATOMS: atom_id res chain seq x y z
N MET A 1 14.57 -16.12 6.27
CA MET A 1 14.81 -15.11 5.22
C MET A 1 14.39 -13.77 5.77
N ALA A 2 15.18 -12.72 5.59
CA ALA A 2 14.76 -11.39 5.99
C ALA A 2 13.74 -10.86 4.96
N THR A 3 12.71 -10.18 5.45
CA THR A 3 11.62 -9.62 4.64
C THR A 3 11.66 -8.11 4.82
N ARG A 4 11.57 -7.36 3.73
CA ARG A 4 11.56 -5.90 3.76
C ARG A 4 10.22 -5.38 3.25
N ALA A 5 9.79 -4.26 3.80
CA ALA A 5 8.67 -3.52 3.26
C ALA A 5 9.09 -2.81 1.96
N PHE A 6 8.20 -2.79 0.97
CA PHE A 6 8.29 -1.89 -0.17
C PHE A 6 7.15 -0.87 -0.11
N THR A 7 7.42 0.33 -0.61
CA THR A 7 6.39 1.34 -0.84
C THR A 7 6.62 1.96 -2.21
N GLY A 8 5.56 2.04 -2.99
CA GLY A 8 5.52 2.62 -4.32
C GLY A 8 4.27 3.47 -4.51
N PHE A 9 4.22 4.12 -5.67
CA PHE A 9 3.16 5.04 -6.04
C PHE A 9 2.80 4.80 -7.49
N GLY A 10 1.50 4.80 -7.78
CA GLY A 10 0.95 4.63 -9.13
C GLY A 10 -0.28 5.49 -9.32
N ALA A 11 -0.69 5.65 -10.58
CA ALA A 11 -1.95 6.29 -10.93
C ALA A 11 -2.70 5.43 -11.94
N GLY A 12 -4.00 5.27 -11.73
CA GLY A 12 -4.86 4.44 -12.58
C GLY A 12 -6.30 4.53 -12.09
N ARG A 13 -7.26 4.10 -12.91
CA ARG A 13 -8.68 4.07 -12.53
C ARG A 13 -8.97 2.98 -11.51
N THR A 14 -8.11 1.96 -11.47
CA THR A 14 -8.13 0.85 -10.52
C THR A 14 -6.74 0.66 -9.89
N ALA A 15 -6.67 -0.11 -8.80
CA ALA A 15 -5.40 -0.49 -8.19
C ALA A 15 -4.50 -1.31 -9.14
N ASP A 16 -5.08 -2.17 -9.99
CA ASP A 16 -4.36 -2.94 -11.01
C ASP A 16 -3.69 -2.03 -12.06
N GLU A 17 -4.42 -1.03 -12.56
CA GLU A 17 -3.86 -0.06 -13.50
C GLU A 17 -2.71 0.75 -12.87
N ALA A 18 -2.89 1.13 -11.60
CA ALA A 18 -1.85 1.82 -10.85
C ALA A 18 -0.61 0.94 -10.65
N LEU A 19 -0.78 -0.36 -10.36
CA LEU A 19 0.32 -1.31 -10.24
C LEU A 19 1.11 -1.43 -11.54
N ALA A 20 0.42 -1.53 -12.69
CA ALA A 20 1.05 -1.62 -14.00
C ALA A 20 1.87 -0.36 -14.37
N SER A 21 1.48 0.80 -13.86
CA SER A 21 2.22 2.07 -14.05
C SER A 21 3.38 2.27 -13.07
N ALA A 22 3.40 1.51 -11.97
CA ALA A 22 4.32 1.73 -10.87
C ALA A 22 5.62 0.91 -11.03
N LYS A 23 6.70 1.44 -10.46
CA LYS A 23 7.95 0.69 -10.32
C LYS A 23 7.86 -0.22 -9.10
N VAL A 24 7.27 -1.41 -9.28
CA VAL A 24 7.17 -2.44 -8.24
C VAL A 24 8.14 -3.60 -8.50
N PRO A 25 8.64 -4.25 -7.44
CA PRO A 25 9.36 -5.52 -7.56
C PRO A 25 8.60 -6.54 -8.43
N PRO A 26 9.27 -7.25 -9.35
CA PRO A 26 8.61 -8.12 -10.33
C PRO A 26 7.94 -9.35 -9.71
N SER A 27 8.29 -9.71 -8.48
CA SER A 27 7.67 -10.78 -7.72
C SER A 27 6.27 -10.43 -7.22
N LEU A 28 5.84 -9.17 -7.31
CA LEU A 28 4.57 -8.68 -6.79
C LEU A 28 3.55 -8.57 -7.92
N ILE A 29 2.73 -9.60 -8.06
CA ILE A 29 1.87 -9.81 -9.23
C ILE A 29 0.37 -9.80 -8.91
N ARG A 30 0.01 -9.66 -7.63
CA ARG A 30 -1.39 -9.55 -7.19
C ARG A 30 -1.58 -8.22 -6.47
N VAL A 31 -2.70 -7.57 -6.68
CA VAL A 31 -3.09 -6.38 -5.92
C VAL A 31 -4.39 -6.65 -5.17
N ASP A 32 -4.50 -6.07 -3.99
CA ASP A 32 -5.73 -6.03 -3.22
C ASP A 32 -5.87 -4.65 -2.57
N GLU A 33 -7.11 -4.20 -2.42
CA GLU A 33 -7.39 -2.87 -1.92
C GLU A 33 -7.59 -2.89 -0.40
N VAL A 34 -7.23 -1.77 0.22
CA VAL A 34 -7.47 -1.51 1.64
C VAL A 34 -8.43 -0.34 1.75
N ALA A 35 -9.63 -0.63 2.26
CA ALA A 35 -10.58 0.40 2.61
C ALA A 35 -10.09 1.14 3.87
N VAL A 36 -9.69 2.40 3.70
CA VAL A 36 -9.30 3.27 4.81
C VAL A 36 -10.56 3.88 5.44
N PRO A 37 -10.72 3.81 6.78
CA PRO A 37 -11.87 4.42 7.44
C PRO A 37 -11.98 5.93 7.16
N PRO A 38 -13.19 6.49 7.07
CA PRO A 38 -13.37 7.93 6.83
C PRO A 38 -12.68 8.80 7.89
N GLY A 39 -12.00 9.86 7.45
CA GLY A 39 -11.28 10.79 8.34
C GLY A 39 -9.87 10.33 8.72
N GLU A 40 -9.49 9.10 8.38
CA GLU A 40 -8.15 8.57 8.66
C GLU A 40 -7.15 8.95 7.56
N ASN A 41 -5.89 9.06 7.95
CA ASN A 41 -4.82 9.35 7.00
C ASN A 41 -4.38 8.06 6.28
N PRO A 42 -4.58 7.94 4.96
CA PRO A 42 -4.33 6.68 4.26
C PRO A 42 -2.85 6.25 4.28
N SER A 43 -1.91 7.21 4.24
CA SER A 43 -0.47 6.92 4.36
C SER A 43 -0.06 6.43 5.75
N LYS A 44 -0.73 6.91 6.80
CA LYS A 44 -0.48 6.41 8.16
C LYS A 44 -1.00 4.98 8.32
N VAL A 45 -2.18 4.68 7.77
CA VAL A 45 -2.72 3.31 7.76
C VAL A 45 -1.75 2.36 7.06
N GLY A 46 -1.27 2.70 5.85
CA GLY A 46 -0.27 1.90 5.14
C GLY A 46 1.00 1.64 5.97
N THR A 47 1.51 2.67 6.65
CA THR A 47 2.67 2.55 7.56
C THR A 47 2.41 1.56 8.70
N PHE A 48 1.24 1.62 9.36
CA PHE A 48 0.90 0.69 10.43
C PHE A 48 0.80 -0.74 9.92
N VAL A 49 0.17 -0.95 8.76
CA VAL A 49 0.07 -2.27 8.14
C VAL A 49 1.44 -2.87 7.88
N GLN A 50 2.36 -2.12 7.26
CA GLN A 50 3.72 -2.60 6.98
C GLN A 50 4.48 -2.92 8.26
N ARG A 51 4.39 -2.07 9.28
CA ARG A 51 5.03 -2.29 10.58
C ARG A 51 4.52 -3.57 11.25
N VAL A 52 3.21 -3.76 11.31
CA VAL A 52 2.59 -4.96 11.91
C VAL A 52 2.90 -6.22 11.12
N ALA A 53 2.93 -6.14 9.78
CA ALA A 53 3.24 -7.29 8.94
C ALA A 53 4.71 -7.73 9.08
N LEU A 54 5.63 -6.82 9.39
CA LEU A 54 7.04 -7.11 9.69
C LEU A 54 7.25 -7.53 11.15
N ASP A 55 6.54 -6.90 12.08
CA ASP A 55 6.62 -7.13 13.52
C ASP A 55 5.21 -7.08 14.14
N PRO A 56 4.58 -8.24 14.42
CA PRO A 56 3.26 -8.30 15.03
C PRO A 56 3.15 -7.58 16.38
N ALA A 57 4.26 -7.39 17.12
CA ALA A 57 4.26 -6.66 18.38
C ALA A 57 3.93 -5.16 18.18
N ALA A 58 4.16 -4.61 16.98
CA ALA A 58 3.82 -3.24 16.63
C ALA A 58 2.31 -2.95 16.67
N MET A 59 1.46 -3.98 16.80
CA MET A 59 0.01 -3.80 16.97
C MET A 59 -0.34 -2.98 18.23
N ALA A 60 0.52 -3.00 19.26
CA ALA A 60 0.34 -2.19 20.46
C ALA A 60 0.31 -0.68 20.18
N ASP A 61 1.00 -0.22 19.12
CA ASP A 61 1.08 1.19 18.73
C ASP A 61 -0.09 1.64 17.83
N VAL A 62 -0.94 0.72 17.39
CA VAL A 62 -2.03 1.00 16.46
C VAL A 62 -3.22 1.60 17.20
N PRO A 63 -3.73 2.78 16.78
CA PRO A 63 -4.95 3.37 17.33
C PRO A 63 -6.11 2.38 17.30
N GLU A 64 -6.92 2.33 18.36
CA GLU A 64 -7.96 1.31 18.53
C GLU A 64 -8.93 1.22 17.35
N GLY A 65 -9.37 2.38 16.82
CA GLY A 65 -10.26 2.44 15.65
C GLY A 65 -9.64 1.94 14.34
N LEU A 66 -8.32 1.82 14.26
CA LEU A 66 -7.60 1.31 13.09
C LEU A 66 -7.21 -0.17 13.21
N ARG A 67 -7.25 -0.75 14.41
CA ARG A 67 -6.77 -2.12 14.67
C ARG A 67 -7.39 -3.17 13.74
N PRO A 68 -8.72 -3.21 13.52
CA PRO A 68 -9.31 -4.23 12.65
C PRO A 68 -8.79 -4.14 11.20
N THR A 69 -8.68 -2.91 10.67
CA THR A 69 -8.16 -2.67 9.33
C THR A 69 -6.71 -3.07 9.21
N VAL A 70 -5.89 -2.69 10.20
CA VAL A 70 -4.45 -2.98 10.21
C VAL A 70 -4.19 -4.47 10.38
N GLU A 71 -4.90 -5.15 11.27
CA GLU A 71 -4.79 -6.58 11.52
C GLU A 71 -5.12 -7.39 10.26
N SER A 72 -6.28 -7.13 9.65
CA SER A 72 -6.71 -7.82 8.43
C SER A 72 -5.76 -7.60 7.26
N ALA A 73 -5.28 -6.37 7.06
CA ALA A 73 -4.34 -6.04 5.99
C ALA A 73 -2.94 -6.64 6.23
N ALA A 74 -2.44 -6.60 7.46
CA ALA A 74 -1.14 -7.17 7.80
C ALA A 74 -1.13 -8.70 7.66
N ALA A 75 -2.20 -9.38 8.07
CA ALA A 75 -2.36 -10.82 7.89
C ALA A 75 -2.30 -11.21 6.40
N ARG A 76 -3.04 -10.50 5.54
CA ARG A 76 -3.00 -10.72 4.07
C ARG A 76 -1.58 -10.62 3.50
N LEU A 77 -0.80 -9.61 3.93
CA LEU A 77 0.60 -9.45 3.50
C LEU A 77 1.51 -10.57 4.02
N ALA A 78 1.33 -11.00 5.27
CA ALA A 78 2.12 -12.07 5.87
C ALA A 78 1.86 -13.43 5.20
N GLU A 79 0.62 -13.68 4.77
CA GLU A 79 0.20 -14.93 4.13
C GLU A 79 0.54 -15.00 2.63
N SER A 80 0.71 -13.84 1.97
CA SER A 80 0.89 -13.77 0.51
C SER A 80 2.14 -12.99 0.09
N PRO A 81 3.27 -13.68 -0.23
CA PRO A 81 4.54 -13.04 -0.58
C PRO A 81 4.56 -12.33 -1.95
N HIS A 82 3.48 -12.44 -2.72
CA HIS A 82 3.31 -11.84 -4.06
C HIS A 82 2.23 -10.75 -4.09
N LEU A 83 1.76 -10.31 -2.92
CA LEU A 83 0.66 -9.37 -2.76
C LEU A 83 1.17 -7.93 -2.60
N VAL A 84 0.54 -7.03 -3.35
CA VAL A 84 0.54 -5.59 -3.14
C VAL A 84 -0.79 -5.20 -2.51
N LEU A 85 -0.74 -4.46 -1.41
CA LEU A 85 -1.89 -3.73 -0.93
C LEU A 85 -1.89 -2.32 -1.53
N ALA A 86 -3.07 -1.89 -1.96
CA ALA A 86 -3.31 -0.60 -2.57
C ALA A 86 -4.28 0.22 -1.72
N ILE A 87 -3.92 1.48 -1.48
CA ILE A 87 -4.76 2.45 -0.80
C ILE A 87 -4.97 3.62 -1.75
N SER A 88 -6.23 3.94 -2.03
CA SER A 88 -6.56 5.17 -2.75
C SER A 88 -6.17 6.38 -1.90
N MET A 89 -5.44 7.31 -2.53
CA MET A 89 -5.04 8.59 -1.95
C MET A 89 -5.95 9.72 -2.44
N ALA A 90 -7.03 9.40 -3.16
CA ALA A 90 -7.97 10.38 -3.69
C ALA A 90 -8.55 11.26 -2.57
N GLY A 91 -8.74 12.55 -2.87
CA GLY A 91 -9.28 13.51 -1.90
C GLY A 91 -8.31 13.86 -0.76
N THR A 92 -7.03 13.49 -0.86
CA THR A 92 -6.01 13.88 0.11
C THR A 92 -4.99 14.84 -0.49
N PRO A 93 -4.46 15.80 0.30
CA PRO A 93 -3.39 16.70 -0.19
C PRO A 93 -2.12 15.96 -0.65
N ALA A 94 -1.88 14.75 -0.14
CA ALA A 94 -0.78 13.91 -0.57
C ALA A 94 -1.05 13.26 -1.94
N GLY A 95 -2.29 12.82 -2.18
CA GLY A 95 -2.74 12.30 -3.47
C GLY A 95 -2.67 13.36 -4.58
N ASP A 96 -3.09 14.59 -4.30
CA ASP A 96 -3.04 15.69 -5.27
C ASP A 96 -1.59 16.00 -5.69
N LYS A 97 -0.68 16.07 -4.70
CA LYS A 97 0.76 16.25 -4.94
C LYS A 97 1.36 15.08 -5.72
N MET A 98 0.85 13.88 -5.51
CA MET A 98 1.31 12.69 -6.21
C MET A 98 0.89 12.70 -7.68
N LEU A 99 -0.38 12.98 -7.98
CA LEU A 99 -0.86 13.13 -9.36
C LEU A 99 -0.04 14.18 -10.11
N ALA A 100 0.21 15.34 -9.50
CA ALA A 100 1.01 16.40 -10.11
C ALA A 100 2.46 15.96 -10.45
N ARG A 101 3.02 15.00 -9.72
CA ARG A 101 4.38 14.46 -9.95
C ARG A 101 4.43 13.32 -10.96
N LEU A 102 3.35 12.56 -11.08
CA LEU A 102 3.25 11.45 -12.02
C LEU A 102 3.04 11.92 -13.47
N GLY A 103 2.83 13.23 -13.69
CA GLY A 103 2.69 13.85 -15.00
C GLY A 103 1.22 14.08 -15.38
N PRO A 104 0.91 14.37 -16.66
CA PRO A 104 -0.47 14.47 -17.12
C PRO A 104 -1.12 13.09 -17.02
N ALA A 105 -1.78 12.84 -15.89
CA ALA A 105 -2.65 11.70 -15.73
C ALA A 105 -3.96 11.99 -16.48
N ASP A 106 -4.59 10.95 -17.03
CA ASP A 106 -5.99 11.02 -17.47
C ASP A 106 -6.83 11.71 -16.36
N GLU A 107 -7.81 12.53 -16.73
CA GLU A 107 -8.68 13.23 -15.77
C GLU A 107 -9.41 12.27 -14.83
N GLN A 108 -9.51 10.99 -15.20
CA GLN A 108 -10.11 9.92 -14.40
C GLN A 108 -9.11 9.13 -13.54
N ALA A 109 -7.82 9.48 -13.55
CA ALA A 109 -6.80 8.74 -12.83
C ALA A 109 -6.90 8.96 -11.32
N VAL A 110 -6.95 7.86 -10.57
CA VAL A 110 -6.91 7.88 -9.11
C VAL A 110 -5.45 7.71 -8.64
N PRO A 111 -4.99 8.49 -7.66
CA PRO A 111 -3.68 8.31 -7.06
C PRO A 111 -3.69 7.13 -6.07
N TRP A 112 -2.74 6.20 -6.17
CA TRP A 112 -2.64 5.02 -5.29
C TRP A 112 -1.30 4.94 -4.56
N LEU A 113 -1.38 4.68 -3.26
CA LEU A 113 -0.26 4.20 -2.45
C LEU A 113 -0.21 2.67 -2.57
N LEU A 114 0.90 2.13 -3.05
CA LEU A 114 1.12 0.70 -3.25
C LEU A 114 2.17 0.22 -2.26
N PHE A 115 1.92 -0.87 -1.54
CA PHE A 115 2.87 -1.37 -0.56
C PHE A 115 2.72 -2.87 -0.29
N GLY A 116 3.72 -3.46 0.33
CA GLY A 116 3.72 -4.87 0.69
C GLY A 116 5.09 -5.34 1.12
N LEU A 117 5.34 -6.65 1.04
CA LEU A 117 6.53 -7.29 1.58
C LEU A 117 7.32 -8.01 0.47
N VAL A 118 8.64 -7.88 0.50
CA VAL A 118 9.55 -8.53 -0.45
C VAL A 118 10.55 -9.38 0.34
N PRO A 119 10.70 -10.68 0.02
CA PRO A 119 11.77 -11.50 0.58
C PRO A 119 13.14 -11.02 0.09
N ASP A 120 14.12 -10.87 0.98
CA ASP A 120 15.48 -10.51 0.59
C ASP A 120 16.06 -11.51 -0.43
N GLY A 121 16.67 -10.99 -1.49
CA GLY A 121 17.34 -11.77 -2.53
C GLY A 121 16.52 -12.08 -3.79
N THR A 122 15.29 -11.57 -3.89
CA THR A 122 14.43 -11.76 -5.09
C THR A 122 14.66 -10.76 -6.22
N ASP A 123 15.49 -9.72 -6.01
CA ASP A 123 15.79 -8.67 -7.01
C ASP A 123 17.20 -8.79 -7.64
N ARG A 124 17.76 -10.01 -7.75
CA ARG A 124 19.05 -10.23 -8.44
C ARG A 124 18.87 -10.70 -9.87
#